data_AF-A0AAE6VQE7-F1
#
_entry.id   AF-A0AAE6VQE7-F1
#
_cell.length_a   1.000
_cell.length_b   1.000
_cell.length_c   1.000
_cell.angle_alpha   90.00
_cell.angle_beta   90.00
_cell.angle_gamma   90.00
#
_symmetry.space_group_name_H-M   'P 1'
#
loop_
_entity.id
_entity.type
_entity.pdbx_description
1 polymer ?
#
loop_
_entity_poly.entity_id
_entity_poly.type
_entity_poly.pdbx_seq_one_letter_code
_entity_poly.pdbx_strand_id
1 'polypeptide(L)'
;MLSKIPAIPFTGNKASGLRFCHSCYGLVESANDCTCSVCGVEFGQRTALVRRIVAPALLALFTVGVNASDCPQLYLAEREPEITAPLEGDFFELCGSEHVLMVSALNRTAIYAVEKLTPRQIKGAFEISRGDHEFYEDYRLPEEVRVSSFIYKHSGLDRAHLAPAGDFSTQATQRESFALSNVVPMTPEVNRGIWSDIEQTVRYMAKKGVVNVVTGPIYLGEVKTLPGTMVPIPTAIFKAVYSPGANSVGVYLVANGTDQSVAKLSLAEFTKLSALDVFPGLPDEIKQIKGALPDPIIR
;
A
#
# COMPACT_ATOMS: atom_id res chain seq x y z
N MET A 1 -13.70 -19.62 7.53
CA MET A 1 -12.42 -19.30 6.86
C MET A 1 -12.50 -18.26 5.72
N LEU A 2 -13.69 -17.71 5.41
CA LEU A 2 -13.90 -16.42 4.73
C LEU A 2 -14.82 -15.49 5.56
N SER A 3 -15.18 -15.92 6.77
CA SER A 3 -16.29 -15.38 7.58
C SER A 3 -15.91 -14.18 8.46
N LYS A 4 -14.66 -13.70 8.39
CA LYS A 4 -14.18 -12.54 9.16
C LYS A 4 -13.74 -11.36 8.31
N ILE A 5 -13.60 -11.54 7.00
CA ILE A 5 -13.60 -10.43 6.04
C ILE A 5 -15.04 -10.34 5.57
N PRO A 6 -15.78 -9.25 5.83
CA PRO A 6 -17.17 -9.15 5.42
C PRO A 6 -17.28 -9.52 3.94
N ALA A 7 -18.20 -10.43 3.60
CA ALA A 7 -18.47 -10.79 2.22
C ALA A 7 -18.85 -9.50 1.48
N ILE A 8 -18.01 -9.07 0.54
CA ILE A 8 -18.25 -7.85 -0.24
C ILE A 8 -19.37 -8.17 -1.24
N PRO A 9 -20.56 -7.56 -1.12
CA PRO A 9 -21.64 -7.82 -2.05
C PRO A 9 -21.36 -7.04 -3.34
N PHE A 10 -20.82 -7.72 -4.36
CA PHE A 10 -20.60 -7.15 -5.70
C PHE A 10 -21.87 -6.99 -6.54
N THR A 11 -23.04 -7.24 -5.97
CA THR A 11 -24.31 -7.18 -6.71
C THR A 11 -25.08 -5.95 -6.27
N GLY A 12 -25.25 -5.01 -7.20
CA GLY A 12 -26.15 -3.89 -7.02
C GLY A 12 -27.52 -4.33 -6.49
N ASN A 13 -28.09 -3.50 -5.63
CA ASN A 13 -29.41 -3.59 -5.00
C ASN A 13 -29.57 -4.57 -3.81
N LYS A 14 -28.90 -4.28 -2.69
CA LYS A 14 -29.50 -3.87 -1.39
C LYS A 14 -28.49 -3.93 -0.22
N ALA A 15 -28.17 -2.75 0.31
CA ALA A 15 -27.79 -2.41 1.69
C ALA A 15 -26.75 -3.28 2.45
N SER A 16 -25.50 -3.31 1.97
CA SER A 16 -24.42 -2.98 2.91
C SER A 16 -24.32 -1.45 2.93
N GLY A 17 -24.21 -0.80 4.09
CA GLY A 17 -23.98 0.65 4.18
C GLY A 17 -22.63 1.11 3.61
N LEU A 18 -21.94 0.24 2.87
CA LEU A 18 -20.60 0.43 2.35
C LEU A 18 -20.66 1.02 0.94
N ARG A 19 -19.90 2.08 0.73
CA ARG A 19 -19.73 2.74 -0.57
C ARG A 19 -18.24 2.85 -0.87
N PHE A 20 -17.87 2.67 -2.14
CA PHE A 20 -16.49 2.92 -2.54
C PHE A 20 -16.22 4.42 -2.48
N CYS A 21 -15.25 4.84 -1.66
CA CYS A 21 -14.82 6.21 -1.55
C CYS A 21 -13.57 6.43 -2.40
N HIS A 22 -13.75 7.19 -3.48
CA HIS A 22 -12.72 7.58 -4.42
C HIS A 22 -11.62 8.46 -3.80
N SER A 23 -11.92 9.22 -2.75
CA SER A 23 -10.94 10.11 -2.13
C SER A 23 -10.06 9.35 -1.11
N CYS A 24 -10.63 8.36 -0.44
CA CYS A 24 -9.97 7.58 0.62
C CYS A 24 -9.44 6.21 0.17
N TYR A 25 -9.81 5.80 -1.04
CA TYR A 25 -9.43 4.54 -1.67
C TYR A 25 -9.80 3.27 -0.87
N GLY A 26 -11.10 3.03 -0.75
CA GLY A 26 -11.63 1.84 -0.10
C GLY A 26 -13.16 1.83 0.00
N LEU A 27 -13.73 0.71 0.45
CA LEU A 27 -15.16 0.60 0.73
C LEU A 27 -15.43 1.04 2.17
N VAL A 28 -16.07 2.17 2.37
CA VAL A 28 -16.24 2.77 3.70
C VAL A 28 -17.72 2.97 4.03
N GLU A 29 -18.04 3.03 5.31
CA GLU A 29 -19.40 3.39 5.74
C GLU A 29 -19.73 4.85 5.41
N SER A 30 -21.01 5.09 5.15
CA SER A 30 -21.53 6.44 4.96
C SER A 30 -22.04 7.01 6.27
N ALA A 31 -21.44 8.08 6.80
CA ALA A 31 -21.77 8.62 8.13
C ALA A 31 -23.20 9.19 8.21
N ASN A 32 -23.71 9.77 7.12
CA ASN A 32 -25.08 10.32 7.02
C ASN A 32 -25.72 10.00 5.66
N ASP A 33 -25.56 8.78 5.12
CA ASP A 33 -25.98 8.37 3.76
C ASP A 33 -25.38 9.15 2.56
N CYS A 34 -24.62 10.21 2.84
CA CYS A 34 -23.97 11.03 1.85
C CYS A 34 -22.47 11.25 2.06
N THR A 35 -21.85 10.97 3.23
CA THR A 35 -20.45 11.33 3.53
C THR A 35 -19.57 10.14 3.89
N CYS A 36 -18.33 10.13 3.40
CA CYS A 36 -17.31 9.11 3.73
C CYS A 36 -16.93 9.15 5.22
N SER A 37 -16.97 8.00 5.92
CA SER A 37 -16.56 7.90 7.32
C SER A 37 -15.08 8.20 7.59
N VAL A 38 -14.23 8.18 6.56
CA VAL A 38 -12.78 8.43 6.68
C VAL A 38 -12.43 9.89 6.41
N CYS A 39 -12.77 10.38 5.22
CA CYS A 39 -12.37 11.71 4.76
C CYS A 39 -13.46 12.77 4.88
N GLY A 40 -14.70 12.39 5.24
CA GLY A 40 -15.83 13.31 5.33
C GLY A 40 -16.36 13.82 3.99
N VAL A 41 -15.79 13.39 2.85
CA VAL A 41 -16.19 13.81 1.50
C VAL A 41 -17.56 13.24 1.12
N GLU A 42 -18.41 14.04 0.47
CA GLU A 42 -19.73 13.61 0.01
C GLU A 42 -19.67 12.69 -1.23
N PHE A 43 -20.37 11.55 -1.19
CA PHE A 43 -20.52 10.62 -2.31
C PHE A 43 -21.38 11.26 -3.42
N GLY A 44 -20.77 11.61 -4.56
CA GLY A 44 -21.47 12.09 -5.76
C GLY A 44 -21.25 13.55 -6.14
N GLN A 45 -20.50 14.32 -5.34
CA GLN A 45 -20.08 15.67 -5.71
C GLN A 45 -18.61 15.68 -6.14
N ARG A 46 -18.37 15.40 -7.41
CA ARG A 46 -17.31 15.96 -8.30
C ARG A 46 -16.80 14.89 -9.27
N THR A 47 -16.52 15.33 -10.48
CA THR A 47 -15.57 14.67 -11.37
C THR A 47 -14.21 15.28 -11.04
N ALA A 48 -13.34 14.55 -10.33
CA ALA A 48 -11.99 15.04 -10.01
C ALA A 48 -10.93 14.46 -10.97
N LEU A 49 -9.98 15.33 -11.33
CA LEU A 49 -8.71 14.96 -11.94
C LEU A 49 -7.73 14.51 -10.84
N VAL A 50 -7.04 13.39 -11.05
CA VAL A 50 -5.84 13.04 -10.29
C VAL A 50 -4.76 14.07 -10.63
N ARG A 51 -4.39 14.92 -9.66
CA ARG A 51 -3.23 15.80 -9.79
C ARG A 51 -2.04 15.13 -9.12
N ARG A 52 -1.12 14.65 -9.94
CA ARG A 52 0.20 14.24 -9.47
C ARG A 52 1.07 15.47 -9.31
N ILE A 53 1.50 15.73 -8.07
CA ILE A 53 2.46 16.79 -7.80
C ILE A 53 3.83 16.12 -7.69
N VAL A 54 4.63 16.32 -8.73
CA VAL A 54 6.02 15.91 -8.79
C VAL A 54 6.88 17.04 -8.23
N ALA A 55 7.84 16.75 -7.35
CA ALA A 55 8.76 17.76 -6.82
C ALA A 55 9.51 18.43 -8.00
N PRO A 56 9.71 19.76 -8.00
CA PRO A 56 10.06 20.49 -9.21
C PRO A 56 11.48 20.15 -9.69
N ALA A 57 11.58 19.45 -10.82
CA ALA A 57 12.71 19.60 -11.73
C ALA A 57 12.46 20.84 -12.61
N LEU A 58 13.50 21.64 -12.82
CA LEU A 58 13.51 22.94 -13.52
C LEU A 58 12.61 22.99 -14.78
N LEU A 59 11.87 24.10 -14.90
CA LEU A 59 10.97 24.52 -15.98
C LEU A 59 11.22 23.83 -17.35
N ALA A 60 10.24 23.03 -17.79
CA ALA A 60 10.03 22.72 -19.20
C ALA A 60 8.53 22.75 -19.52
N LEU A 61 8.23 23.23 -20.73
CA LEU A 61 6.92 23.61 -21.26
C LEU A 61 5.82 22.55 -21.09
N PHE A 62 4.64 23.02 -20.66
CA PHE A 62 3.41 22.26 -20.51
C PHE A 62 2.99 21.55 -21.81
N THR A 63 3.14 20.24 -21.83
CA THR A 63 2.21 19.35 -22.53
C THR A 63 1.34 18.71 -21.46
N VAL A 64 0.01 18.66 -21.67
CA VAL A 64 -0.90 17.88 -20.81
C VAL A 64 -0.72 16.40 -21.18
N GLY A 65 0.44 15.85 -20.80
CA GLY A 65 0.67 14.42 -20.75
C GLY A 65 0.32 13.93 -19.35
N VAL A 66 -0.29 12.75 -19.26
CA VAL A 66 -0.27 11.99 -18.00
C VAL A 66 1.21 11.76 -17.70
N ASN A 67 1.78 12.54 -16.77
CA ASN A 67 3.21 12.47 -16.48
C ASN A 67 3.54 11.05 -16.04
N ALA A 68 4.43 10.40 -16.80
CA ALA A 68 5.00 9.11 -16.45
C ALA A 68 5.74 9.23 -15.12
N SER A 69 5.74 8.15 -14.35
CA SER A 69 6.50 8.02 -13.10
C SER A 69 7.95 8.50 -13.24
N ASP A 70 8.52 9.11 -12.20
CA ASP A 70 9.94 9.50 -12.13
C ASP A 70 10.89 8.33 -11.84
N CYS A 71 10.35 7.18 -11.43
CA CYS A 71 11.11 5.96 -11.12
C CYS A 71 10.55 4.72 -11.83
N PRO A 72 10.39 4.75 -13.17
CA PRO A 72 9.73 3.70 -13.95
C PRO A 72 10.41 2.33 -13.76
N GLN A 73 11.72 2.31 -13.53
CA GLN A 73 12.53 1.11 -13.36
C GLN A 73 12.12 0.21 -12.18
N LEU A 74 11.46 0.78 -11.17
CA LEU A 74 10.96 0.06 -9.98
C LEU A 74 9.60 -0.59 -10.23
N TYR A 75 8.86 -0.14 -11.24
CA TYR A 75 7.57 -0.71 -11.60
C TYR A 75 7.72 -1.93 -12.51
N LEU A 76 6.79 -2.88 -12.39
CA LEU A 76 6.75 -4.03 -13.28
C LEU A 76 6.45 -3.56 -14.70
N ALA A 77 7.34 -3.91 -15.64
CA ALA A 77 7.25 -3.48 -17.04
C ALA A 77 7.15 -1.94 -17.20
N GLU A 78 7.69 -1.17 -16.25
CA GLU A 78 7.62 0.30 -16.25
C GLU A 78 6.18 0.84 -16.26
N ARG A 79 5.23 0.03 -15.76
CA ARG A 79 3.81 0.40 -15.64
C ARG A 79 3.41 0.45 -14.17
N GLU A 80 2.97 1.62 -13.76
CA GLU A 80 2.48 1.88 -12.42
C GLU A 80 1.19 1.09 -12.13
N PRO A 81 0.89 0.81 -10.84
CA PRO A 81 -0.43 0.33 -10.45
C PRO A 81 -1.53 1.23 -11.01
N GLU A 82 -2.52 0.64 -11.67
CA GLU A 82 -3.64 1.36 -12.25
C GLU A 82 -4.79 1.39 -11.25
N ILE A 83 -5.26 2.59 -10.94
CA ILE A 83 -6.47 2.73 -10.15
C ILE A 83 -7.66 2.73 -11.11
N THR A 84 -8.47 1.68 -11.00
CA THR A 84 -9.59 1.39 -11.92
C THR A 84 -10.87 2.16 -11.59
N ALA A 85 -10.84 2.94 -10.51
CA ALA A 85 -11.89 3.87 -10.11
C ALA A 85 -11.37 5.31 -10.24
N PRO A 86 -12.21 6.32 -10.55
CA PRO A 86 -11.76 7.70 -10.49
C PRO A 86 -11.26 8.00 -9.07
N LEU A 87 -10.09 8.61 -8.89
CA LEU A 87 -9.66 9.08 -7.57
C LEU A 87 -9.85 10.58 -7.47
N GLU A 88 -10.12 11.03 -6.25
CA GLU A 88 -10.16 12.45 -5.93
C GLU A 88 -9.05 12.81 -4.95
N GLY A 89 -8.47 13.99 -5.13
CA GLY A 89 -7.42 14.52 -4.28
C GLY A 89 -6.05 14.57 -4.96
N ASP A 90 -5.11 15.15 -4.23
CA ASP A 90 -3.72 15.23 -4.68
C ASP A 90 -2.95 13.99 -4.24
N PHE A 91 -2.15 13.47 -5.16
CA PHE A 91 -1.29 12.31 -4.92
C PHE A 91 0.16 12.67 -5.21
N PHE A 92 1.06 12.18 -4.37
CA PHE A 92 2.49 12.44 -4.48
C PHE A 92 3.20 11.12 -4.73
N GLU A 93 3.85 11.01 -5.89
CA GLU A 93 4.83 9.96 -6.12
C GLU A 93 6.14 10.35 -5.44
N LEU A 94 6.60 9.50 -4.53
CA LEU A 94 7.87 9.68 -3.85
C LEU A 94 8.81 8.54 -4.24
N CYS A 95 9.72 8.82 -5.17
CA CYS A 95 10.75 7.88 -5.58
C CYS A 95 11.86 7.80 -4.53
N GLY A 96 12.10 6.59 -4.00
CA GLY A 96 13.29 6.24 -3.25
C GLY A 96 14.31 5.50 -4.12
N SER A 97 15.42 5.09 -3.52
CA SER A 97 16.47 4.32 -4.18
C SER A 97 16.02 2.89 -4.52
N GLU A 98 15.22 2.28 -3.64
CA GLU A 98 14.80 0.87 -3.76
C GLU A 98 13.28 0.66 -3.64
N HIS A 99 12.50 1.73 -3.54
CA HIS A 99 11.04 1.68 -3.43
C HIS A 99 10.39 2.94 -4.01
N VAL A 100 9.08 2.86 -4.26
CA VAL A 100 8.24 4.02 -4.61
C VAL A 100 7.06 4.09 -3.66
N LEU A 101 6.63 5.30 -3.28
CA LEU A 101 5.42 5.52 -2.51
C LEU A 101 4.43 6.35 -3.34
N MET A 102 3.16 5.98 -3.30
CA MET A 102 2.07 6.83 -3.80
C MET A 102 1.28 7.35 -2.60
N VAL A 103 1.55 8.58 -2.19
CA VAL A 103 0.98 9.21 -1.00
C VAL A 103 -0.30 9.95 -1.34
N SER A 104 -1.38 9.65 -0.61
CA SER A 104 -2.62 10.43 -0.68
C SER A 104 -2.52 11.63 0.25
N ALA A 105 -2.73 12.85 -0.28
CA ALA A 105 -2.80 14.07 0.53
C ALA A 105 -3.87 13.95 1.63
N LEU A 106 -4.97 13.29 1.31
CA LEU A 106 -6.13 13.15 2.16
C LEU A 106 -5.90 12.17 3.31
N ASN A 107 -5.35 10.99 3.00
CA ASN A 107 -5.03 9.99 4.02
C ASN A 107 -3.74 10.35 4.78
N ARG A 108 -2.90 11.23 4.21
CA ARG A 108 -1.56 11.59 4.69
C ARG A 108 -0.59 10.41 4.80
N THR A 109 -0.95 9.29 4.19
CA THR A 109 -0.18 8.05 4.13
C THR A 109 -0.20 7.52 2.71
N ALA A 110 0.74 6.61 2.39
CA ALA A 110 0.77 5.93 1.12
C ALA A 110 -0.43 4.99 0.94
N ILE A 111 -1.09 5.11 -0.22
CA ILE A 111 -2.12 4.15 -0.67
C ILE A 111 -1.49 2.88 -1.23
N TYR A 112 -0.24 2.95 -1.66
CA TYR A 112 0.62 1.80 -1.89
C TYR A 112 2.11 2.20 -1.89
N ALA A 113 2.96 1.22 -1.62
CA ALA A 113 4.38 1.21 -1.88
C ALA A 113 4.70 0.14 -2.94
N VAL A 114 5.70 0.39 -3.79
CA VAL A 114 6.18 -0.55 -4.81
C VAL A 114 7.65 -0.87 -4.57
N GLU A 115 8.00 -2.15 -4.68
CA GLU A 115 9.37 -2.64 -4.60
C GLU A 115 9.66 -3.62 -5.74
N LYS A 116 10.87 -3.56 -6.29
CA LYS A 116 11.40 -4.55 -7.23
C LYS A 116 12.61 -5.21 -6.61
N LEU A 117 12.37 -6.27 -5.86
CA LEU A 117 13.40 -6.98 -5.12
C LEU A 117 14.23 -7.84 -6.07
N THR A 118 15.53 -7.62 -6.10
CA THR A 118 16.48 -8.46 -6.84
C THR A 118 17.27 -9.38 -5.88
N PRO A 119 17.79 -10.52 -6.37
CA PRO A 119 18.66 -11.37 -5.56
C PRO A 119 19.88 -10.61 -4.99
N ARG A 120 20.39 -9.62 -5.75
CA ARG A 120 21.51 -8.78 -5.32
C ARG A 120 21.12 -7.86 -4.15
N GLN A 121 19.98 -7.17 -4.25
CA GLN A 121 19.51 -6.29 -3.18
C GLN A 121 19.26 -7.07 -1.90
N ILE A 122 18.55 -8.20 -2.01
CA ILE A 122 18.24 -9.04 -0.86
C ILE A 122 19.49 -9.66 -0.24
N LYS A 123 20.50 -10.02 -1.04
CA LYS A 123 21.80 -10.42 -0.50
C LYS A 123 22.41 -9.31 0.36
N GLY A 124 22.44 -8.07 -0.14
CA GLY A 124 22.92 -6.92 0.63
C GLY A 124 22.11 -6.66 1.90
N ALA A 125 20.79 -6.80 1.82
CA ALA A 125 19.89 -6.63 2.97
C ALA A 125 20.16 -7.65 4.09
N PHE A 126 20.55 -8.90 3.73
CA PHE A 126 20.97 -9.91 4.71
C PHE A 126 22.38 -9.68 5.28
N GLU A 127 23.20 -8.81 4.68
CA GLU A 127 24.56 -8.49 5.12
C GLU A 127 24.60 -7.28 6.07
N ILE A 128 23.49 -6.55 6.25
CA ILE A 128 23.38 -5.39 7.12
C ILE A 128 22.43 -5.65 8.30
N SER A 129 22.67 -4.98 9.43
CA SER A 129 21.68 -4.88 10.50
C SER A 129 20.67 -3.76 10.19
N ARG A 130 19.57 -3.68 10.96
CA ARG A 130 18.50 -2.66 10.81
C ARG A 130 18.96 -1.19 11.03
N GLY A 131 20.21 -0.97 11.40
CA GLY A 131 20.72 0.34 11.80
C GLY A 131 20.01 0.92 13.04
N ASP A 132 20.54 2.02 13.57
CA ASP A 132 19.86 2.83 14.58
C ASP A 132 19.17 4.02 13.90
N HIS A 133 18.14 3.71 13.11
CA HIS A 133 17.39 4.70 12.34
C HIS A 133 16.15 5.15 13.08
N GLU A 134 15.99 6.46 13.21
CA GLU A 134 14.76 7.06 13.70
C GLU A 134 13.77 7.30 12.55
N PHE A 135 12.48 7.16 12.85
CA PHE A 135 11.42 7.58 11.93
C PHE A 135 11.44 9.10 11.78
N TYR A 136 11.30 9.58 10.54
CA TYR A 136 11.37 11.02 10.23
C TYR A 136 10.23 11.47 9.31
N GLU A 137 9.92 12.76 9.39
CA GLU A 137 8.94 13.40 8.50
C GLU A 137 9.51 13.52 7.09
N ASP A 138 8.68 13.25 6.08
CA ASP A 138 9.12 13.31 4.69
C ASP A 138 8.97 14.72 4.11
N TYR A 139 10.06 15.49 4.11
CA TYR A 139 10.09 16.88 3.62
C TYR A 139 9.89 17.04 2.11
N ARG A 140 9.75 15.95 1.36
CA ARG A 140 9.29 15.99 -0.04
C ARG A 140 7.80 16.31 -0.15
N LEU A 141 7.05 16.14 0.95
CA LEU A 141 5.63 16.42 1.02
C LEU A 141 5.36 17.84 1.55
N PRO A 142 4.25 18.49 1.11
CA PRO A 142 3.74 19.71 1.73
C PRO A 142 3.49 19.54 3.23
N GLU A 143 3.59 20.63 3.99
CA GLU A 143 3.46 20.62 5.45
C GLU A 143 2.12 20.02 5.93
N GLU A 144 1.05 20.33 5.21
CA GLU A 144 -0.31 19.87 5.48
C GLU A 144 -0.51 18.36 5.29
N VAL A 145 0.36 17.71 4.52
CA VAL A 145 0.35 16.26 4.27
C VAL A 145 1.34 15.53 5.18
N ARG A 146 2.40 16.21 5.64
CA ARG A 146 3.45 15.60 6.47
C ARG A 146 2.89 15.03 7.78
N VAL A 147 3.34 13.83 8.11
CA VAL A 147 3.01 13.13 9.34
C VAL A 147 4.21 13.17 10.28
N SER A 148 3.94 13.55 11.53
CA SER A 148 4.93 13.53 12.61
C SER A 148 4.87 12.22 13.39
N SER A 149 6.01 11.70 13.84
CA SER A 149 6.03 10.45 14.61
C SER A 149 5.26 10.55 15.93
N PHE A 150 5.02 11.76 16.43
CA PHE A 150 4.29 12.00 17.68
C PHE A 150 2.84 11.49 17.62
N ILE A 151 2.21 11.46 16.44
CA ILE A 151 0.80 11.04 16.31
C ILE A 151 0.56 9.56 16.66
N TYR A 152 1.61 8.74 16.63
CA TYR A 152 1.55 7.32 16.98
C TYR A 152 1.70 7.10 18.50
N LYS A 153 2.18 8.11 19.23
CA LYS A 153 2.44 7.99 20.67
C LYS A 153 1.14 7.74 21.42
N HIS A 154 1.14 6.74 22.31
CA HIS A 154 -0.04 6.33 23.09
C HIS A 154 -1.26 5.84 22.26
N SER A 155 -1.10 5.63 20.95
CA SER A 155 -2.17 5.07 20.10
C SER A 155 -2.41 3.57 20.31
N GLY A 156 -1.40 2.87 20.84
CA GLY A 156 -1.37 1.40 20.89
C GLY A 156 -1.03 0.73 19.55
N LEU A 157 -0.80 1.50 18.48
CA LEU A 157 -0.46 1.02 17.15
C LEU A 157 1.02 1.25 16.83
N ASP A 158 1.58 0.33 16.05
CA ASP A 158 2.92 0.42 15.53
C ASP A 158 3.00 1.36 14.31
N ARG A 159 4.20 1.91 14.12
CA ARG A 159 4.65 2.50 12.86
C ARG A 159 5.10 1.36 11.94
N ALA A 160 4.16 0.77 11.20
CA ALA A 160 4.45 -0.35 10.31
C ALA A 160 4.87 0.13 8.91
N HIS A 161 5.93 -0.47 8.38
CA HIS A 161 6.44 -0.13 7.05
C HIS A 161 5.58 -0.78 5.96
N LEU A 162 5.40 -0.09 4.83
CA LEU A 162 4.89 -0.73 3.61
C LEU A 162 6.03 -1.40 2.83
N ALA A 163 7.10 -0.66 2.55
CA ALA A 163 8.40 -1.18 2.09
C ALA A 163 9.33 -1.40 3.31
N PRO A 164 9.54 -2.65 3.77
CA PRO A 164 10.16 -2.90 5.07
C PRO A 164 11.67 -2.71 5.03
N ALA A 165 12.24 -2.17 6.11
CA ALA A 165 13.69 -1.93 6.26
C ALA A 165 14.57 -3.15 5.95
N GLY A 166 14.05 -4.37 6.14
CA GLY A 166 14.75 -5.62 5.86
C GLY A 166 14.90 -5.96 4.37
N ASP A 167 14.30 -5.18 3.47
CA ASP A 167 14.37 -5.40 2.02
C ASP A 167 15.44 -4.53 1.34
N PHE A 168 15.98 -3.54 2.06
CA PHE A 168 16.92 -2.54 1.53
C PHE A 168 18.37 -2.99 1.65
N SER A 169 19.15 -2.74 0.60
CA SER A 169 20.46 -3.38 0.42
C SER A 169 21.64 -2.72 1.16
N THR A 170 21.47 -1.49 1.67
CA THR A 170 22.50 -0.73 2.39
C THR A 170 21.89 0.04 3.56
N GLN A 171 22.69 0.46 4.55
CA GLN A 171 22.18 1.34 5.63
C GLN A 171 21.65 2.68 5.09
N ALA A 172 22.21 3.21 4.01
CA ALA A 172 21.76 4.45 3.41
C ALA A 172 20.36 4.31 2.81
N THR A 173 20.15 3.25 2.01
CA THR A 173 18.85 2.97 1.40
C THR A 173 17.85 2.49 2.45
N GLN A 174 18.28 1.72 3.45
CA GLN A 174 17.45 1.29 4.57
C GLN A 174 16.90 2.47 5.37
N ARG A 175 17.69 3.53 5.59
CA ARG A 175 17.19 4.76 6.22
C ARG A 175 16.01 5.36 5.45
N GLU A 176 15.96 5.26 4.13
CA GLU A 176 14.82 5.79 3.35
C GLU A 176 13.50 5.15 3.76
N SER A 177 13.51 3.86 4.12
CA SER A 177 12.30 3.14 4.58
C SER A 177 11.69 3.70 5.87
N PHE A 178 12.45 4.47 6.66
CA PHE A 178 12.00 5.07 7.92
C PHE A 178 11.27 6.42 7.72
N ALA A 179 11.09 6.88 6.48
CA ALA A 179 10.21 8.02 6.21
C ALA A 179 8.78 7.68 6.64
N LEU A 180 8.11 8.58 7.37
CA LEU A 180 6.73 8.35 7.83
C LEU A 180 5.70 8.28 6.69
N SER A 181 6.06 8.73 5.48
CA SER A 181 5.29 8.51 4.25
C SER A 181 5.19 7.02 3.86
N ASN A 182 6.15 6.19 4.28
CA ASN A 182 6.17 4.73 4.11
C ASN A 182 5.48 3.98 5.27
N VAL A 183 4.81 4.69 6.17
CA VAL A 183 4.28 4.13 7.41
C VAL A 183 2.76 4.18 7.46
N VAL A 184 2.15 3.09 7.92
CA VAL A 184 0.72 3.03 8.26
C VAL A 184 0.51 2.55 9.70
N PRO A 185 -0.58 2.96 10.38
CA PRO A 185 -0.93 2.42 11.70
C PRO A 185 -1.30 0.94 11.63
N MET A 186 -0.57 0.07 12.32
CA MET A 186 -0.84 -1.37 12.35
C MET A 186 -0.83 -1.89 13.77
N THR A 187 -1.64 -2.90 14.07
CA THR A 187 -1.62 -3.54 15.39
C THR A 187 -0.26 -4.23 15.63
N PRO A 188 0.26 -4.21 16.87
CA PRO A 188 1.50 -4.91 17.20
C PRO A 188 1.45 -6.41 16.88
N GLU A 189 0.29 -7.05 17.06
CA GLU A 189 0.07 -8.47 16.79
C GLU A 189 0.29 -8.81 15.31
N VAL A 190 -0.21 -7.97 14.41
CA VAL A 190 -0.07 -8.19 12.95
C VAL A 190 1.32 -7.77 12.51
N ASN A 191 1.77 -6.55 12.86
CA ASN A 191 3.04 -5.99 12.40
C ASN A 191 4.25 -6.84 12.81
N ARG A 192 4.28 -7.27 14.07
CA ARG A 192 5.42 -8.02 14.63
C ARG A 192 5.28 -9.53 14.45
N GLY A 193 4.06 -10.01 14.20
CA GLY A 193 3.75 -11.41 13.92
C GLY A 193 3.65 -11.69 12.43
N ILE A 194 2.47 -12.10 11.98
CA ILE A 194 2.24 -12.62 10.64
C ILE A 194 2.68 -11.72 9.48
N TRP A 195 2.63 -10.39 9.65
CA TRP A 195 3.09 -9.47 8.61
C TRP A 195 4.59 -9.58 8.38
N SER A 196 5.35 -9.69 9.47
CA SER A 196 6.79 -9.88 9.44
C SER A 196 7.20 -11.25 8.84
N ASP A 197 6.35 -12.28 9.00
CA ASP A 197 6.52 -13.59 8.37
C ASP A 197 6.24 -13.53 6.85
N ILE A 198 5.21 -12.79 6.43
CA ILE A 198 4.92 -12.53 5.02
C ILE A 198 6.11 -11.81 4.36
N GLU A 199 6.63 -10.76 4.98
CA GLU A 199 7.79 -10.02 4.47
C GLU A 199 9.01 -10.94 4.31
N GLN A 200 9.28 -11.80 5.29
CA GLN A 200 10.39 -12.74 5.21
C GLN A 200 10.20 -13.75 4.08
N THR A 201 8.97 -14.24 3.88
CA THR A 201 8.62 -15.17 2.81
C THR A 201 8.89 -14.56 1.43
N VAL A 202 8.52 -13.29 1.23
CA VAL A 202 8.80 -12.55 -0.01
C VAL A 202 10.30 -12.37 -0.23
N ARG A 203 11.08 -12.04 0.81
CA ARG A 203 12.55 -12.00 0.71
C ARG A 203 13.16 -13.35 0.29
N TYR A 204 12.64 -14.47 0.78
CA TYR A 204 13.09 -15.79 0.35
C TYR A 204 12.74 -16.09 -1.11
N MET A 205 11.59 -15.64 -1.60
CA MET A 205 11.27 -15.72 -3.04
C MET A 205 12.29 -14.96 -3.88
N ALA A 206 12.72 -13.79 -3.41
CA ALA A 206 13.70 -12.96 -4.11
C ALA A 206 15.11 -13.56 -4.17
N LYS A 207 15.41 -14.62 -3.41
CA LYS A 207 16.63 -15.41 -3.61
C LYS A 207 16.59 -16.25 -4.90
N LYS A 208 15.39 -16.53 -5.42
CA LYS A 208 15.17 -17.36 -6.63
C LYS A 208 15.02 -16.53 -7.91
N GLY A 209 14.96 -15.20 -7.81
CA GLY A 209 14.79 -14.31 -8.95
C GLY A 209 14.21 -12.97 -8.54
N VAL A 210 13.90 -12.12 -9.54
CA VAL A 210 13.25 -10.83 -9.28
C VAL A 210 11.84 -11.04 -8.74
N VAL A 211 11.45 -10.25 -7.74
CA VAL A 211 10.09 -10.19 -7.20
C VAL A 211 9.58 -8.76 -7.33
N ASN A 212 8.42 -8.59 -7.94
CA ASN A 212 7.72 -7.31 -7.97
C ASN A 212 6.67 -7.35 -6.86
N VAL A 213 6.65 -6.31 -6.02
CA VAL A 213 5.83 -6.22 -4.84
C VAL A 213 5.06 -4.91 -4.85
N VAL A 214 3.77 -4.97 -4.55
CA VAL A 214 2.97 -3.79 -4.21
C VAL A 214 2.33 -4.02 -2.85
N THR A 215 2.54 -3.11 -1.92
CA THR A 215 2.09 -3.23 -0.53
C THR A 215 1.26 -2.01 -0.17
N GLY A 216 0.12 -2.18 0.50
CA GLY A 216 -0.68 -1.02 0.88
C GLY A 216 -1.78 -1.32 1.90
N PRO A 217 -2.40 -0.25 2.43
CA PRO A 217 -3.58 -0.37 3.29
C PRO A 217 -4.84 -0.70 2.48
N ILE A 218 -5.82 -1.28 3.18
CA ILE A 218 -7.20 -1.46 2.72
C ILE A 218 -8.14 -0.89 3.77
N TYR A 219 -9.14 -0.14 3.32
CA TYR A 219 -10.17 0.47 4.14
C TYR A 219 -11.52 -0.16 3.77
N LEU A 220 -12.06 -0.99 4.66
CA LEU A 220 -13.31 -1.74 4.49
C LEU A 220 -14.19 -1.57 5.73
N GLY A 221 -15.36 -0.95 5.59
CA GLY A 221 -16.29 -0.80 6.72
C GLY A 221 -16.20 0.54 7.44
N GLU A 222 -16.53 0.51 8.73
CA GLU A 222 -16.22 1.58 9.65
C GLU A 222 -14.69 1.68 9.83
N VAL A 223 -14.14 2.84 9.53
CA VAL A 223 -12.69 3.09 9.59
C VAL A 223 -12.44 4.18 10.62
N LYS A 224 -11.52 3.90 11.54
CA LYS A 224 -11.11 4.83 12.59
C LYS A 224 -9.89 5.63 12.15
N THR A 225 -9.65 6.75 12.80
CA THR A 225 -8.40 7.51 12.65
C THR A 225 -7.54 7.40 13.90
N LEU A 226 -6.25 7.69 13.76
CA LEU A 226 -5.38 7.89 14.92
C LEU A 226 -5.95 9.03 15.78
N PRO A 227 -6.01 8.87 17.12
CA PRO A 227 -6.64 9.84 18.02
C PRO A 227 -6.11 11.26 17.81
N GLY A 228 -7.04 12.22 17.63
CA GLY A 228 -6.69 13.63 17.43
C GLY A 228 -6.12 13.96 16.04
N THR A 229 -6.24 13.05 15.07
CA THR A 229 -5.74 13.26 13.71
C THR A 229 -6.73 12.78 12.64
N MET A 230 -6.41 13.07 11.38
CA MET A 230 -7.11 12.57 10.19
C MET A 230 -6.46 11.34 9.56
N VAL A 231 -5.38 10.80 10.16
CA VAL A 231 -4.67 9.64 9.59
C VAL A 231 -5.51 8.38 9.82
N PRO A 232 -6.01 7.70 8.76
CA PRO A 232 -6.85 6.54 8.92
C PRO A 232 -6.06 5.30 9.34
N ILE A 233 -6.67 4.49 10.19
CA ILE A 233 -6.19 3.17 10.59
C ILE A 233 -6.75 2.17 9.57
N PRO A 234 -5.89 1.52 8.76
CA PRO A 234 -6.34 0.50 7.80
C PRO A 234 -7.11 -0.60 8.50
N THR A 235 -8.14 -1.15 7.87
CA THR A 235 -8.87 -2.31 8.39
C THR A 235 -8.21 -3.62 7.96
N ALA A 236 -7.43 -3.58 6.88
CA ALA A 236 -6.59 -4.68 6.43
C ALA A 236 -5.33 -4.12 5.73
N ILE A 237 -4.33 -4.98 5.55
CA ILE A 237 -3.10 -4.66 4.82
C ILE A 237 -2.91 -5.74 3.75
N PHE A 238 -2.52 -5.33 2.56
CA PHE A 238 -2.26 -6.25 1.45
C PHE A 238 -0.79 -6.22 1.01
N LYS A 239 -0.29 -7.36 0.53
CA LYS A 239 0.99 -7.48 -0.19
C LYS A 239 0.77 -8.30 -1.45
N ALA A 240 0.75 -7.64 -2.60
CA ALA A 240 0.70 -8.26 -3.91
C ALA A 240 2.11 -8.64 -4.36
N VAL A 241 2.25 -9.81 -4.94
CA VAL A 241 3.53 -10.40 -5.32
C VAL A 241 3.42 -10.99 -6.72
N TYR A 242 4.43 -10.71 -7.55
CA TYR A 242 4.69 -11.42 -8.79
C TYR A 242 6.16 -11.83 -8.86
N SER A 243 6.41 -13.14 -8.82
CA SER A 243 7.73 -13.76 -8.86
C SER A 243 7.74 -14.96 -9.81
N PRO A 244 8.15 -14.77 -11.08
CA PRO A 244 8.33 -15.89 -12.02
C PRO A 244 9.36 -16.91 -11.50
N GLY A 245 10.48 -16.43 -10.92
CA GLY A 245 11.55 -17.29 -10.42
C GLY A 245 11.13 -18.19 -9.25
N ALA A 246 10.14 -17.77 -8.46
CA ALA A 246 9.55 -18.58 -7.40
C ALA A 246 8.25 -19.30 -7.80
N ASN A 247 7.77 -19.11 -9.04
CA ASN A 247 6.45 -19.56 -9.51
C ASN A 247 5.29 -19.07 -8.60
N SER A 248 5.37 -17.82 -8.16
CA SER A 248 4.43 -17.22 -7.20
C SER A 248 3.75 -16.00 -7.80
N VAL A 249 2.42 -15.94 -7.67
CA VAL A 249 1.61 -14.78 -7.99
C VAL A 249 0.38 -14.71 -7.09
N GLY A 250 -0.02 -13.51 -6.67
CA GLY A 250 -1.25 -13.27 -5.92
C GLY A 250 -1.10 -12.15 -4.90
N VAL A 251 -2.05 -12.09 -3.95
CA VAL A 251 -2.08 -11.09 -2.89
C VAL A 251 -2.29 -11.75 -1.53
N TYR A 252 -1.39 -11.48 -0.57
CA TYR A 252 -1.67 -11.71 0.84
C TYR A 252 -2.55 -10.58 1.37
N LEU A 253 -3.59 -10.90 2.12
CA LEU A 253 -4.48 -9.94 2.77
C LEU A 253 -4.67 -10.34 4.24
N VAL A 254 -4.35 -9.42 5.15
CA VAL A 254 -4.41 -9.64 6.60
C VAL A 254 -5.25 -8.55 7.24
N ALA A 255 -6.20 -8.92 8.11
CA ALA A 255 -6.98 -7.95 8.86
C ALA A 255 -6.10 -7.22 9.89
N ASN A 256 -6.25 -5.91 10.02
CA ASN A 256 -5.48 -5.11 10.97
C ASN A 256 -6.14 -5.16 12.35
N GLY A 257 -5.89 -6.24 13.07
CA GLY A 257 -6.52 -6.54 14.36
C GLY A 257 -5.64 -7.48 15.18
N THR A 258 -6.25 -8.31 16.02
CA THR A 258 -5.53 -9.35 16.78
C THR A 258 -5.48 -10.70 16.06
N ASP A 259 -6.31 -10.88 15.02
CA ASP A 259 -6.37 -12.09 14.22
C ASP A 259 -5.24 -12.08 13.17
N GLN A 260 -4.36 -13.08 13.25
CA GLN A 260 -3.21 -13.23 12.37
C GLN A 260 -3.47 -14.17 11.18
N SER A 261 -4.74 -14.45 10.85
CA SER A 261 -5.08 -15.23 9.68
C SER A 261 -4.76 -14.49 8.37
N VAL A 262 -4.33 -15.26 7.38
CA VAL A 262 -3.93 -14.75 6.05
C VAL A 262 -4.89 -15.25 5.00
N ALA A 263 -5.55 -14.31 4.31
CA ALA A 263 -6.25 -14.61 3.07
C ALA A 263 -5.27 -14.51 1.89
N LYS A 264 -5.45 -15.38 0.89
CA LYS A 264 -4.68 -15.37 -0.35
C LYS A 264 -5.64 -15.19 -1.52
N LEU A 265 -5.51 -14.08 -2.23
CA LEU A 265 -6.34 -13.72 -3.38
C LEU A 265 -5.53 -13.83 -4.68
N SER A 266 -6.23 -14.08 -5.78
CA SER A 266 -5.69 -13.76 -7.12
C SER A 266 -5.59 -12.24 -7.30
N LEU A 267 -4.80 -11.78 -8.28
CA LEU A 267 -4.71 -10.35 -8.61
C LEU A 267 -6.08 -9.80 -9.04
N ALA A 268 -6.83 -10.57 -9.84
CA ALA A 268 -8.15 -10.17 -10.31
C ALA A 268 -9.20 -10.07 -9.19
N GLU A 269 -9.19 -10.98 -8.21
CA GLU A 269 -10.04 -10.87 -7.01
C GLU A 269 -9.70 -9.61 -6.21
N PHE A 270 -8.40 -9.31 -6.07
CA PHE A 270 -7.95 -8.12 -5.38
C PHE A 270 -8.36 -6.83 -6.10
N THR A 271 -8.20 -6.75 -7.42
CA THR A 271 -8.63 -5.56 -8.19
C THR A 271 -10.12 -5.30 -8.06
N LYS A 272 -10.96 -6.35 -8.08
CA LYS A 272 -12.39 -6.19 -7.81
C LYS A 272 -12.60 -5.60 -6.41
N LEU A 273 -11.92 -6.16 -5.40
CA LEU A 273 -12.03 -5.77 -4.00
C LEU A 273 -11.61 -4.33 -3.71
N SER A 274 -10.49 -3.88 -4.29
CA SER A 274 -9.82 -2.62 -3.94
C SER A 274 -9.94 -1.52 -4.99
N ALA A 275 -10.42 -1.85 -6.19
CA ALA A 275 -10.28 -1.04 -7.40
C ALA A 275 -8.82 -0.75 -7.80
N LEU A 276 -7.84 -1.52 -7.29
CA LEU A 276 -6.41 -1.42 -7.65
C LEU A 276 -5.99 -2.57 -8.57
N ASP A 277 -5.60 -2.27 -9.80
CA ASP A 277 -4.77 -3.19 -10.58
C ASP A 277 -3.31 -2.94 -10.24
N VAL A 278 -2.76 -3.77 -9.35
CA VAL A 278 -1.38 -3.66 -8.88
C VAL A 278 -0.33 -3.98 -9.94
N PHE A 279 -0.70 -4.70 -11.00
CA PHE A 279 0.21 -5.15 -12.06
C PHE A 279 -0.48 -5.11 -13.43
N PRO A 280 -0.83 -3.92 -13.96
CA PRO A 280 -1.69 -3.81 -15.14
C PRO A 280 -1.07 -4.41 -16.40
N GLY A 281 0.26 -4.45 -16.49
CA GLY A 281 0.99 -5.05 -17.61
C GLY A 281 0.97 -6.58 -17.68
N LEU A 282 0.44 -7.28 -16.66
CA LEU A 282 0.34 -8.74 -16.71
C LEU A 282 -0.85 -9.22 -17.56
N PRO A 283 -0.73 -10.35 -18.27
CA PRO A 283 -1.86 -10.99 -18.94
C PRO A 283 -2.95 -11.41 -17.96
N ASP A 284 -4.21 -11.39 -18.40
CA ASP A 284 -5.36 -11.76 -17.57
C ASP A 284 -5.25 -13.18 -17.05
N GLU A 285 -4.69 -14.12 -17.83
CA GLU A 285 -4.50 -15.51 -17.42
C GLU A 285 -3.61 -15.61 -16.17
N ILE A 286 -2.59 -14.77 -16.06
CA ILE A 286 -1.72 -14.70 -14.88
C ILE A 286 -2.46 -14.04 -13.71
N LYS A 287 -3.25 -12.99 -13.98
CA LYS A 287 -4.02 -12.27 -12.95
C LYS A 287 -5.10 -13.13 -12.30
N GLN A 288 -5.62 -14.14 -12.99
CA GLN A 288 -6.64 -15.06 -12.47
C GLN A 288 -6.07 -16.21 -11.62
N ILE A 289 -4.75 -16.44 -11.61
CA ILE A 289 -4.16 -17.54 -10.83
C ILE A 289 -4.41 -17.33 -9.33
N LYS A 290 -4.96 -18.36 -8.68
CA LYS A 290 -5.25 -18.38 -7.25
C LYS A 290 -4.44 -19.44 -6.54
N GLY A 291 -3.99 -19.13 -5.32
CA GLY A 291 -3.29 -20.09 -4.47
C GLY A 291 -1.82 -20.32 -4.82
N ALA A 292 -1.25 -19.56 -5.77
CA ALA A 292 0.16 -19.65 -6.12
C ALA A 292 1.10 -18.98 -5.09
N LEU A 293 0.55 -18.30 -4.08
CA LEU A 293 1.34 -17.83 -2.94
C LEU A 293 1.50 -18.94 -1.89
N PRO A 294 2.75 -19.21 -1.43
CA PRO A 294 2.99 -20.12 -0.34
C PRO A 294 2.43 -19.57 0.98
N ASP A 295 2.28 -20.42 1.97
CA ASP A 295 2.00 -19.94 3.32
C ASP A 295 3.22 -19.21 3.90
N PRO A 296 3.01 -18.19 4.76
CA PRO A 296 4.11 -17.47 5.37
C PRO A 296 5.01 -18.39 6.18
N ILE A 297 6.32 -18.20 6.03
CA ILE A 297 7.35 -18.88 6.80
C ILE A 297 7.33 -18.29 8.21
N ILE A 298 6.90 -19.09 9.17
CA ILE A 298 6.88 -18.71 10.59
C ILE A 298 8.33 -18.61 11.08
N ARG A 299 8.67 -17.48 11.71
CA ARG A 299 9.97 -17.25 12.34
C ARG A 299 10.22 -18.11 13.57
#